data_AF-A0A969GTV7-F1
#
_entry.id   AF-A0A969GTV7-F1
#
_cell.length_a   1.000
_cell.length_b   1.000
_cell.length_c   1.000
_cell.angle_alpha   90.00
_cell.angle_beta   90.00
_cell.angle_gamma   90.00
#
_symmetry.space_group_name_H-M   'P 1'
#
loop_
_entity.id
_entity.type
_entity.pdbx_description
1 polymer ?
#
loop_
_entity_poly.entity_id
_entity_poly.type
_entity_poly.pdbx_seq_one_letter_code
_entity_poly.pdbx_strand_id
1 'polypeptide(L)' 'MGTGRLIVLTGPSGVGKGTLLRSLYQRHPELYLSVSVTTRSPRPGE' A
#
# COMPACT_ATOMS: atom_id res chain seq x y z
N MET A 1 5.71 -24.60 -5.21
CA MET A 1 5.13 -23.29 -4.85
C MET A 1 6.28 -22.31 -4.71
N GLY A 2 6.34 -21.27 -5.55
CA GLY A 2 7.40 -20.27 -5.46
C GLY A 2 7.19 -19.36 -4.25
N THR A 3 8.27 -18.89 -3.63
CA THR A 3 8.20 -17.87 -2.59
C THR A 3 7.85 -16.51 -3.20
N GLY A 4 6.76 -15.91 -2.74
CA GLY A 4 6.43 -14.52 -3.10
C GLY A 4 7.45 -13.55 -2.50
N ARG A 5 7.67 -12.41 -3.15
CA ARG A 5 8.54 -11.36 -2.64
C ARG A 5 7.72 -10.35 -1.83
N LEU A 6 8.00 -10.24 -0.54
CA LEU A 6 7.47 -9.17 0.30
C LEU A 6 8.35 -7.92 0.16
N ILE A 7 7.71 -6.77 -0.08
CA ILE A 7 8.37 -5.47 -0.17
C ILE A 7 7.77 -4.56 0.91
N VAL A 8 8.62 -3.91 1.69
CA VAL A 8 8.20 -2.98 2.75
C VAL A 8 8.67 -1.57 2.39
N LEU A 9 7.72 -0.64 2.21
CA LEU A 9 7.98 0.78 2.00
C LEU A 9 7.83 1.53 3.33
N THR A 10 8.93 2.04 3.87
CA THR A 10 8.96 2.73 5.18
C THR A 10 9.39 4.19 5.05
N GLY A 11 9.01 5.01 6.04
CA GLY A 11 9.32 6.44 6.13
C GLY A 11 8.22 7.21 6.89
N PRO A 12 8.52 8.41 7.42
CA PRO A 12 7.57 9.21 8.22
C PRO A 12 6.35 9.65 7.39
N SER A 13 5.33 10.19 8.07
CA SER A 13 4.18 10.79 7.38
C SER A 13 4.64 11.95 6.49
N GLY A 14 4.01 12.12 5.32
CA GLY A 14 4.33 13.20 4.37
C GLY A 14 5.50 12.93 3.40
N VAL A 15 6.30 11.88 3.57
CA VAL A 15 7.48 11.59 2.69
C VAL A 15 7.12 11.13 1.26
N GLY A 16 5.84 10.94 0.94
CA GLY A 16 5.40 10.55 -0.41
C GLY A 16 5.21 9.05 -0.67
N LYS A 17 5.15 8.19 0.36
CA LYS A 17 4.93 6.73 0.21
C LYS A 17 3.69 6.38 -0.63
N GLY A 18 2.56 7.08 -0.41
CA GLY A 18 1.32 6.85 -1.16
C GLY A 18 1.45 7.20 -2.65
N THR A 19 2.18 8.28 -2.97
CA THR A 19 2.48 8.68 -4.36
C THR A 19 3.32 7.61 -5.07
N LEU A 20 4.34 7.08 -4.39
CA LEU A 20 5.16 5.98 -4.93
C LEU A 20 4.33 4.71 -5.15
N LEU A 21 3.50 4.35 -4.16
CA LEU A 21 2.58 3.20 -4.25
C LEU A 21 1.64 3.29 -5.45
N ARG A 22 1.04 4.47 -5.70
CA ARG A 22 0.18 4.70 -6.87
C ARG A 22 0.92 4.51 -8.19
N SER A 23 2.14 5.03 -8.29
CA SER A 23 2.99 4.85 -9.48
C SER A 23 3.43 3.40 -9.70
N LEU A 24 3.68 2.66 -8.61
CA LEU A 24 4.01 1.24 -8.70
C LEU A 24 2.82 0.44 -9.21
N TYR A 25 1.62 0.67 -8.68
CA TYR A 25 0.40 0.00 -9.13
C TYR A 25 0.08 0.20 -10.61
N GLN A 26 0.34 1.39 -11.14
CA GLN A 26 0.14 1.68 -12.57
C GLN A 26 1.11 0.92 -13.47
N ARG A 27 2.33 0.66 -12.99
CA ARG A 27 3.40 -0.02 -13.75
C ARG A 27 3.41 -1.53 -13.54
N HIS A 28 2.92 -1.98 -12.40
CA HIS A 28 2.95 -3.36 -11.93
C HIS A 28 1.58 -3.75 -11.36
N PRO A 29 0.56 -3.96 -12.23
CA PRO A 29 -0.79 -4.32 -11.79
C PRO A 29 -0.86 -5.70 -11.11
N GLU A 30 0.19 -6.52 -11.22
CA GLU A 30 0.34 -7.79 -10.51
C GLU A 30 0.63 -7.66 -9.01
N LEU A 31 0.93 -6.46 -8.52
CA LEU A 31 1.23 -6.23 -7.11
C LEU A 31 -0.04 -6.32 -6.24
N TYR A 32 0.12 -6.90 -5.06
CA TYR A 32 -0.91 -6.97 -4.03
C TYR A 32 -0.58 -6.02 -2.87
N LEU A 33 -1.53 -5.18 -2.48
CA LEU A 33 -1.41 -4.25 -1.37
C LEU A 33 -1.95 -4.93 -0.11
N SER A 34 -1.14 -4.92 0.93
CA SER A 34 -1.62 -5.29 2.26
C SER A 34 -2.54 -4.18 2.80
N VAL A 35 -3.81 -4.52 3.03
CA VAL A 35 -4.80 -3.61 3.63
C VAL A 35 -4.81 -3.82 5.13
N SER A 36 -4.52 -2.77 5.89
CA SER A 36 -4.57 -2.80 7.35
C SER A 36 -5.99 -2.80 7.89
N VAL A 37 -6.18 -3.31 9.10
CA VAL A 37 -7.43 -3.17 9.87
C VAL A 37 -7.26 -2.05 10.91
N THR A 38 -8.32 -1.29 11.17
CA THR A 38 -8.35 -0.24 12.19
C THR A 38 -9.67 -0.28 12.98
N THR A 39 -9.64 0.13 14.25
CA THR A 39 -10.83 0.20 15.13
C THR A 39 -11.60 1.52 14.99
N ARG A 40 -11.03 2.52 14.30
CA ARG A 40 -11.71 3.77 14.01
C ARG A 40 -12.91 3.51 13.09
N SER A 41 -14.04 4.17 13.33
CA SER A 41 -15.18 4.14 12.42
C SER A 41 -14.81 4.65 11.01
N PRO A 42 -15.40 4.11 9.93
CA PRO A 42 -15.18 4.61 8.57
C PRO A 42 -15.52 6.11 8.45
N ARG A 43 -14.75 6.85 7.67
CA ARG A 43 -15.13 8.24 7.28
C ARG A 43 -16.24 8.17 6.23
N PRO A 44 -17.08 9.22 6.11
CA PRO A 44 -17.99 9.32 4.98
C PRO A 44 -17.23 9.22 3.65
N GLY A 45 -17.54 8.20 2.84
CA GLY A 45 -16.92 7.98 1.52
C GLY A 45 -15.61 7.20 1.51
N GLU A 46 -15.12 6.72 2.66
CA GLU A 46 -14.24 5.54 2.69
C GLU A 46 -15.05 4.29 2.28
#